data_AF-A0A9D0VEW2-F1
#
_entry.id   AF-A0A9D0VEW2-F1
#
_cell.length_a   1.000
_cell.length_b   1.000
_cell.length_c   1.000
_cell.angle_alpha   90.00
_cell.angle_beta   90.00
_cell.angle_gamma   90.00
#
_symmetry.space_group_name_H-M   'P 1'
#
loop_
_entity.id
_entity.type
_entity.pdbx_description
1 polymer ?
#
loop_
_entity_poly.entity_id
_entity_poly.type
_entity_poly.pdbx_seq_one_letter_code
_entity_poly.pdbx_strand_id
1 'polypeptide(L)'
;MRAVPILMLSVVVGCTGDADPTKTSTIVDETDADADADADADSDADADSDADADSGTTDTGPTDTGPTGPTDTGPTGPTDTGPTDTGTGGTETGPTGGTGIVPVPADLINPGDLVITEVMQNPSAVLDDFGEWFEVSNVSGRDLDLDGLIVRDDGVDSFVVSGTLLVPAGSRAVFGVDADPAANGGVSVNYVYVYSADMSLGNSDDEIVLENAGGIIDAIAYDNGATFPDPTGASMSLDPGATDAISNDDGSLWCEATTPFGDGDLGTPGAANDPCFGIPTGDTGTSVPTGDTGTSVPTGDTGTSVPTGDTGLVLQAIVGSLHPTR
;
A
#
# COMPACT_ATOMS: atom_id res chain seq x y z
N MET A 1 67.95 0.54 34.69
CA MET A 1 68.19 1.90 34.17
C MET A 1 68.53 1.83 32.70
N ARG A 2 67.58 2.23 31.84
CA ARG A 2 67.76 2.99 30.59
C ARG A 2 66.40 2.97 29.88
N ALA A 3 65.66 4.06 30.07
CA ALA A 3 64.43 4.34 29.34
C ALA A 3 64.78 4.74 27.91
N VAL A 4 64.12 4.12 26.94
CA VAL A 4 64.14 4.51 25.52
C VAL A 4 63.03 5.54 25.34
N PRO A 5 63.29 6.74 24.78
CA PRO A 5 62.22 7.69 24.53
C PRO A 5 61.48 7.28 23.24
N ILE A 6 60.19 6.98 23.37
CA ILE A 6 59.28 6.84 22.23
C ILE A 6 58.95 8.27 21.77
N LEU A 7 59.41 8.60 20.56
CA LEU A 7 59.07 9.84 19.87
C LEU A 7 57.61 9.74 19.40
N MET A 8 56.70 10.40 20.13
CA MET A 8 55.32 10.63 19.67
C MET A 8 55.35 11.58 18.47
N LEU A 9 55.12 11.04 17.27
CA LEU A 9 54.90 11.82 16.06
C LEU A 9 53.41 12.14 15.98
N SER A 10 53.02 13.33 16.42
CA SER A 10 51.67 13.86 16.22
C SER A 10 51.47 14.17 14.74
N VAL A 11 50.70 13.33 14.04
CA VAL A 11 50.19 13.64 12.70
C VAL A 11 48.94 14.52 12.88
N VAL A 12 49.09 15.81 12.63
CA VAL A 12 47.97 16.73 12.45
C VAL A 12 47.51 16.57 11.00
N VAL A 13 46.42 15.84 10.78
CA VAL A 13 45.73 15.84 9.48
C VAL A 13 44.89 17.11 9.45
N GLY A 14 45.36 18.10 8.67
CA GLY A 14 44.56 19.25 8.31
C GLY A 14 43.57 18.87 7.24
N CYS A 15 42.26 18.99 7.52
CA CYS A 15 41.23 19.00 6.50
C CYS A 15 41.37 20.32 5.72
N THR A 16 41.88 20.26 4.50
CA THR A 16 41.70 21.35 3.52
C THR A 16 40.31 21.20 2.92
N GLY A 17 39.38 22.05 3.37
CA GLY A 17 38.09 22.22 2.72
C GLY A 17 38.31 22.80 1.31
N ASP A 18 37.82 22.07 0.31
CA ASP A 18 37.75 22.52 -1.07
C ASP A 18 36.52 23.44 -1.18
N ALA A 19 36.75 24.74 -1.09
CA ALA A 19 35.73 25.76 -1.28
C ALA A 19 35.61 26.07 -2.78
N ASP A 20 34.49 25.67 -3.38
CA ASP A 20 34.05 26.10 -4.71
C ASP A 20 34.03 27.64 -4.79
N PRO A 21 34.82 28.27 -5.69
CA PRO A 21 34.92 29.72 -5.77
C PRO A 21 33.81 30.41 -6.60
N THR A 22 32.62 29.81 -6.76
CA THR A 22 31.55 30.43 -7.58
C THR A 22 30.24 30.80 -6.87
N LYS A 23 30.13 30.67 -5.55
CA LYS A 23 28.96 31.20 -4.79
C LYS A 23 29.27 32.53 -4.10
N THR A 24 29.00 33.64 -4.80
CA THR A 24 28.97 34.98 -4.22
C THR A 24 27.74 35.10 -3.31
N SER A 25 27.90 34.81 -2.02
CA SER A 25 26.88 35.08 -1.01
C SER A 25 26.96 36.55 -0.58
N THR A 26 26.01 37.36 -1.05
CA THR A 26 25.79 38.71 -0.50
C THR A 26 24.90 38.58 0.73
N ILE A 27 25.50 38.46 1.91
CA ILE A 27 24.83 38.70 3.18
C ILE A 27 24.68 40.20 3.31
N VAL A 28 23.43 40.69 3.25
CA VAL A 28 23.09 42.05 3.65
C VAL A 28 22.70 41.98 5.12
N ASP A 29 23.56 42.59 5.93
CA ASP A 29 23.38 42.89 7.34
C ASP A 29 22.38 44.04 7.45
N GLU A 30 21.22 43.80 8.06
CA GLU A 30 20.31 44.85 8.50
C GLU A 30 19.81 44.48 9.90
N THR A 31 20.64 44.75 10.90
CA THR A 31 20.14 45.09 12.23
C THR A 31 19.75 46.57 12.22
N ASP A 32 18.47 46.86 12.38
CA ASP A 32 18.09 48.06 13.14
C ASP A 32 16.88 47.79 14.02
N ALA A 33 17.02 48.22 15.26
CA ALA A 33 16.10 48.04 16.34
C ALA A 33 15.50 49.39 16.66
N ASP A 34 14.17 49.52 16.61
CA ASP A 34 13.46 50.59 17.30
C ASP A 34 12.30 49.99 18.09
N ALA A 35 12.47 50.07 19.40
CA ALA A 35 11.42 49.97 20.40
C ALA A 35 10.63 51.28 20.46
N ASP A 36 9.61 51.30 21.33
CA ASP A 36 8.78 52.42 21.82
C ASP A 36 7.33 52.32 21.30
N ALA A 37 6.39 51.71 22.03
CA ALA A 37 5.73 52.16 23.27
C ALA A 37 4.65 53.24 23.05
N ASP A 38 3.58 53.08 23.83
CA ASP A 38 2.46 53.98 24.12
C ASP A 38 1.21 53.80 23.23
N ALA A 39 -0.01 53.48 23.66
CA ALA A 39 -0.78 53.53 24.91
C ALA A 39 -2.11 54.26 24.62
N ASP A 40 -3.17 53.76 25.26
CA ASP A 40 -4.45 54.41 25.60
C ASP A 40 -5.52 54.61 24.50
N ALA A 41 -6.67 53.95 24.64
CA ALA A 41 -7.76 54.46 25.51
C ALA A 41 -9.10 53.75 25.23
N ASP A 42 -9.71 53.27 26.31
CA ASP A 42 -11.05 52.71 26.45
C ASP A 42 -12.20 53.62 26.00
N SER A 43 -13.35 53.02 25.65
CA SER A 43 -14.67 53.47 26.14
C SER A 43 -15.79 52.46 25.81
N ASP A 44 -15.96 51.49 26.71
CA ASP A 44 -17.17 51.09 27.46
C ASP A 44 -18.59 51.44 26.97
N ALA A 45 -19.52 50.54 27.38
CA ALA A 45 -20.96 50.73 27.71
C ALA A 45 -21.96 50.61 26.53
N ASP A 46 -23.06 49.84 26.54
CA ASP A 46 -24.00 49.31 27.57
C ASP A 46 -24.63 47.98 27.06
N ALA A 47 -24.80 46.88 27.81
CA ALA A 47 -25.84 46.58 28.83
C ALA A 47 -27.31 46.75 28.35
N ASP A 48 -28.03 45.66 28.05
CA ASP A 48 -29.07 45.09 28.93
C ASP A 48 -29.89 43.93 28.30
N SER A 49 -30.51 43.19 29.21
CA SER A 49 -31.40 42.00 29.22
C SER A 49 -32.48 41.93 28.12
N ASP A 50 -33.09 40.77 27.81
CA ASP A 50 -34.17 40.08 28.55
C ASP A 50 -34.21 38.59 28.13
N ALA A 51 -34.06 37.59 29.01
CA ALA A 51 -35.07 37.01 29.89
C ALA A 51 -36.36 36.55 29.16
N ASP A 52 -36.46 35.24 28.88
CA ASP A 52 -37.70 34.49 29.05
C ASP A 52 -37.39 33.04 29.43
N ALA A 53 -37.63 32.76 30.71
CA ALA A 53 -37.76 31.43 31.26
C ALA A 53 -39.23 30.98 31.12
N ASP A 54 -39.44 29.72 30.76
CA ASP A 54 -40.54 28.98 31.36
C ASP A 54 -40.03 27.65 31.92
N SER A 55 -40.66 27.30 33.02
CA SER A 55 -40.26 26.45 34.11
C SER A 55 -40.97 25.10 34.03
N GLY A 56 -40.45 24.10 34.76
CA GLY A 56 -41.27 23.00 35.31
C GLY A 56 -40.83 21.61 34.85
N THR A 57 -39.80 20.99 35.44
CA THR A 57 -39.79 20.23 36.71
C THR A 57 -40.31 18.78 36.65
N THR A 58 -39.41 17.90 37.15
CA THR A 58 -39.61 16.67 37.96
C THR A 58 -40.10 15.38 37.32
N ASP A 59 -39.13 14.48 37.08
CA ASP A 59 -38.91 13.23 37.84
C ASP A 59 -40.13 12.63 38.59
N THR A 60 -40.52 11.41 38.23
CA THR A 60 -40.65 10.26 39.16
C THR A 60 -40.88 8.97 38.36
N GLY A 61 -40.28 7.88 38.83
CA GLY A 61 -40.30 6.54 38.23
C GLY A 61 -41.65 5.79 38.24
N PRO A 62 -41.62 4.45 38.11
CA PRO A 62 -42.57 3.67 37.31
C PRO A 62 -43.76 3.11 38.10
N THR A 63 -44.90 2.85 37.43
CA THR A 63 -45.83 1.79 37.87
C THR A 63 -46.73 1.29 36.75
N ASP A 64 -46.76 -0.04 36.64
CA ASP A 64 -47.71 -0.91 35.96
C ASP A 64 -49.14 -0.75 36.50
N THR A 65 -50.12 -0.62 35.60
CA THR A 65 -51.50 -1.11 35.81
C THR A 65 -52.15 -1.40 34.45
N GLY A 66 -52.31 -2.67 34.10
CA GLY A 66 -53.22 -3.10 33.02
C GLY A 66 -54.70 -2.79 33.33
N PRO A 67 -55.60 -2.94 32.34
CA PRO A 67 -56.77 -3.78 32.61
C PRO A 67 -57.29 -4.62 31.41
N THR A 68 -57.70 -5.85 31.76
CA THR A 68 -58.89 -6.62 31.32
C THR A 68 -59.21 -6.80 29.82
N GLY A 69 -59.16 -8.05 29.36
CA GLY A 69 -59.63 -8.49 28.03
C GLY A 69 -61.15 -8.66 27.89
N PRO A 70 -61.58 -9.31 26.80
CA PRO A 70 -62.62 -10.35 26.92
C PRO A 70 -62.29 -11.67 26.16
N THR A 71 -62.73 -12.77 26.79
CA THR A 71 -62.96 -14.17 26.33
C THR A 71 -63.94 -14.19 25.14
N ASP A 72 -63.99 -15.10 24.16
CA ASP A 72 -64.18 -16.58 24.16
C ASP A 72 -64.39 -16.97 22.65
N THR A 73 -63.92 -18.06 22.02
CA THR A 73 -64.49 -19.42 22.03
C THR A 73 -63.86 -20.33 20.95
N GLY A 74 -63.31 -21.48 21.38
CA GLY A 74 -63.44 -22.79 20.71
C GLY A 74 -62.32 -23.32 19.77
N PRO A 75 -62.26 -24.64 19.47
CA PRO A 75 -62.72 -25.81 20.22
C PRO A 75 -61.60 -26.87 20.48
N THR A 76 -61.97 -27.89 21.24
CA THR A 76 -61.17 -28.90 21.95
C THR A 76 -60.68 -30.11 21.15
N GLY A 77 -59.45 -30.57 21.47
CA GLY A 77 -59.08 -31.99 21.70
C GLY A 77 -57.93 -32.55 20.83
N PRO A 78 -57.29 -33.69 21.20
CA PRO A 78 -57.20 -34.35 22.51
C PRO A 78 -55.74 -34.45 23.04
N THR A 79 -55.64 -34.82 24.32
CA THR A 79 -54.44 -35.15 25.08
C THR A 79 -53.61 -36.27 24.44
N ASP A 80 -52.30 -36.05 24.29
CA ASP A 80 -51.31 -37.12 24.18
C ASP A 80 -50.24 -36.96 25.26
N THR A 81 -50.08 -38.02 26.04
CA THR A 81 -49.12 -38.19 27.12
C THR A 81 -47.88 -38.89 26.56
N GLY A 82 -46.81 -38.12 26.34
CA GLY A 82 -45.48 -38.61 25.97
C GLY A 82 -44.38 -37.94 26.81
N PRO A 83 -43.24 -38.61 27.03
CA PRO A 83 -42.52 -38.55 28.29
C PRO A 83 -41.64 -37.32 28.48
N THR A 84 -41.43 -36.98 29.74
CA THR A 84 -40.40 -36.08 30.24
C THR A 84 -39.03 -36.49 29.72
N ASP A 85 -38.41 -35.64 28.90
CA ASP A 85 -36.97 -35.69 28.67
C ASP A 85 -36.34 -34.39 29.17
N THR A 86 -35.55 -34.54 30.22
CA THR A 86 -34.66 -33.56 30.83
C THR A 86 -33.53 -33.24 29.85
N GLY A 87 -33.73 -32.21 29.01
CA GLY A 87 -32.71 -31.60 28.18
C GLY A 87 -32.44 -30.16 28.63
N THR A 88 -31.24 -29.94 29.16
CA THR A 88 -30.64 -28.68 29.59
C THR A 88 -30.91 -27.52 28.63
N GLY A 89 -31.31 -26.37 29.17
CA GLY A 89 -31.43 -25.12 28.44
C GLY A 89 -30.10 -24.71 27.81
N GLY A 90 -29.98 -24.91 26.50
CA GLY A 90 -29.08 -24.17 25.64
C GLY A 90 -29.83 -22.94 25.14
N THR A 91 -29.33 -21.76 25.51
CA THR A 91 -29.73 -20.51 24.88
C THR A 91 -29.39 -20.63 23.40
N GLU A 92 -30.41 -20.79 22.56
CA GLU A 92 -30.32 -20.61 21.11
C GLU A 92 -30.02 -19.12 20.84
N THR A 93 -28.77 -18.71 21.05
CA THR A 93 -28.23 -17.60 20.27
C THR A 93 -27.91 -18.20 18.92
N GLY A 94 -28.85 -18.06 17.99
CA GLY A 94 -28.62 -18.43 16.60
C GLY A 94 -27.30 -17.85 16.11
N PRO A 95 -26.58 -18.52 15.21
CA PRO A 95 -25.38 -17.93 14.63
C PRO A 95 -25.83 -16.71 13.83
N THR A 96 -25.67 -15.51 14.39
CA THR A 96 -25.40 -14.33 13.57
C THR A 96 -24.04 -14.58 12.93
N GLY A 97 -24.05 -15.39 11.87
CA GLY A 97 -22.91 -15.73 11.04
C GLY A 97 -22.46 -14.49 10.27
N GLY A 98 -21.89 -13.54 10.98
CA GLY A 98 -20.85 -12.71 10.39
C GLY A 98 -19.65 -13.64 10.24
N THR A 99 -19.40 -14.10 9.02
CA THR A 99 -18.07 -14.59 8.66
C THR A 99 -17.15 -13.38 8.67
N GLY A 100 -16.77 -12.93 9.87
CA GLY A 100 -15.64 -12.03 10.03
C GLY A 100 -14.44 -12.79 9.53
N ILE A 101 -14.01 -12.51 8.31
CA ILE A 101 -12.80 -13.09 7.76
C ILE A 101 -11.68 -12.52 8.61
N VAL A 102 -11.01 -13.39 9.36
CA VAL A 102 -9.86 -13.01 10.18
C VAL A 102 -8.71 -12.78 9.19
N PRO A 103 -8.05 -11.60 9.24
CA PRO A 103 -6.88 -11.34 8.40
C PRO A 103 -5.80 -12.41 8.60
N VAL A 104 -5.10 -12.75 7.52
CA VAL A 104 -3.96 -13.68 7.58
C VAL A 104 -2.79 -12.94 8.24
N PRO A 105 -2.24 -13.46 9.35
CA PRO A 105 -1.09 -12.83 10.02
C PRO A 105 0.19 -12.95 9.17
N ALA A 106 1.15 -12.05 9.40
CA ALA A 106 2.38 -11.96 8.62
C ALA A 106 3.19 -13.27 8.54
N ASP A 107 3.19 -14.09 9.59
CA ASP A 107 3.90 -15.37 9.66
C ASP A 107 3.30 -16.48 8.78
N LEU A 108 2.11 -16.26 8.22
CA LEU A 108 1.39 -17.19 7.34
C LEU A 108 1.22 -16.68 5.90
N ILE A 109 1.80 -15.52 5.58
CA ILE A 109 1.86 -15.00 4.20
C ILE A 109 2.78 -15.92 3.38
N ASN A 110 2.32 -16.36 2.21
CA ASN A 110 3.08 -17.25 1.33
C ASN A 110 3.90 -16.45 0.32
N PRO A 111 4.96 -17.04 -0.26
CA PRO A 111 5.65 -16.43 -1.40
C PRO A 111 4.68 -16.02 -2.52
N GLY A 112 4.74 -14.75 -2.93
CA GLY A 112 3.88 -14.14 -3.92
C GLY A 112 2.49 -13.69 -3.44
N ASP A 113 2.14 -13.82 -2.15
CA ASP A 113 0.86 -13.27 -1.62
C ASP A 113 0.88 -11.72 -1.53
N LEU A 114 2.08 -11.13 -1.44
CA LEU A 114 2.36 -9.70 -1.36
C LEU A 114 3.46 -9.39 -2.38
N VAL A 115 3.30 -8.33 -3.19
CA VAL A 115 4.20 -7.98 -4.29
C VAL A 115 4.62 -6.53 -4.17
N ILE A 116 5.92 -6.22 -4.29
CA ILE A 116 6.46 -4.86 -4.36
C ILE A 116 6.11 -4.29 -5.74
N THR A 117 5.39 -3.17 -5.76
CA THR A 117 4.79 -2.62 -6.99
C THR A 117 5.31 -1.25 -7.37
N GLU A 118 5.80 -0.46 -6.43
CA GLU A 118 6.23 0.90 -6.72
C GLU A 118 7.33 1.34 -5.74
N VAL A 119 8.34 2.07 -6.22
CA VAL A 119 9.48 2.51 -5.40
C VAL A 119 9.85 3.95 -5.77
N MET A 120 9.84 4.84 -4.80
CA MET A 120 10.39 6.20 -4.90
C MET A 120 11.72 6.23 -4.17
N GLN A 121 12.80 5.94 -4.89
CA GLN A 121 14.15 5.90 -4.36
C GLN A 121 14.87 7.25 -4.38
N ASN A 122 14.40 8.22 -5.18
CA ASN A 122 15.07 9.49 -5.42
C ASN A 122 14.07 10.64 -5.61
N PRO A 123 13.36 11.04 -4.53
CA PRO A 123 12.42 12.16 -4.59
C PRO A 123 13.12 13.47 -5.01
N SER A 124 12.39 14.36 -5.68
CA SER A 124 12.92 15.66 -6.11
C SER A 124 12.18 16.84 -5.49
N ALA A 125 10.93 16.63 -5.07
CA ALA A 125 10.12 17.64 -4.39
C ALA A 125 10.58 17.88 -2.95
N VAL A 126 11.08 16.83 -2.28
CA VAL A 126 11.62 16.85 -0.92
C VAL A 126 12.91 16.02 -0.87
N LEU A 127 13.63 16.05 0.26
CA LEU A 127 14.84 15.25 0.44
C LEU A 127 14.50 13.78 0.71
N ASP A 128 15.44 12.90 0.40
CA ASP A 128 15.39 11.45 0.60
C ASP A 128 14.98 11.07 2.04
N ASP A 129 15.51 11.78 3.04
CA ASP A 129 15.21 11.59 4.47
C ASP A 129 13.78 12.00 4.89
N PHE A 130 12.93 12.36 3.92
CA PHE A 130 11.49 12.56 4.09
C PHE A 130 10.65 11.86 3.01
N GLY A 131 11.14 11.83 1.77
CA GLY A 131 10.35 11.49 0.58
C GLY A 131 10.55 10.09 0.02
N GLU A 132 11.43 9.27 0.59
CA GLU A 132 11.57 7.88 0.16
C GLU A 132 10.37 7.03 0.61
N TRP A 133 9.89 6.20 -0.31
CA TRP A 133 8.84 5.22 -0.02
C TRP A 133 8.84 4.06 -1.02
N PHE A 134 8.24 2.95 -0.61
CA PHE A 134 7.90 1.85 -1.51
C PHE A 134 6.47 1.37 -1.23
N GLU A 135 5.88 0.70 -2.20
CA GLU A 135 4.52 0.18 -2.13
C GLU A 135 4.52 -1.34 -2.31
N VAL A 136 3.65 -2.00 -1.54
CA VAL A 136 3.32 -3.41 -1.71
C VAL A 136 1.84 -3.59 -2.02
N SER A 137 1.52 -4.56 -2.86
CA SER A 137 0.17 -4.94 -3.27
C SER A 137 -0.18 -6.34 -2.78
N ASN A 138 -1.34 -6.50 -2.14
CA ASN A 138 -1.84 -7.79 -1.69
C ASN A 138 -2.60 -8.49 -2.82
N VAL A 139 -1.97 -9.51 -3.41
CA VAL A 139 -2.52 -10.30 -4.53
C VAL A 139 -3.08 -11.66 -4.07
N SER A 140 -3.04 -11.96 -2.78
CA SER A 140 -3.44 -13.26 -2.20
C SER A 140 -4.95 -13.57 -2.26
N GLY A 141 -5.79 -12.55 -2.50
CA GLY A 141 -7.24 -12.67 -2.44
C GLY A 141 -7.83 -12.76 -1.01
N ARG A 142 -7.03 -12.51 0.03
CA ARG A 142 -7.45 -12.47 1.44
C ARG A 142 -6.92 -11.22 2.10
N ASP A 143 -7.59 -10.74 3.16
CA ASP A 143 -7.05 -9.65 3.96
C ASP A 143 -5.79 -10.13 4.70
N LEU A 144 -4.73 -9.33 4.68
CA LEU A 144 -3.47 -9.58 5.37
C LEU A 144 -3.33 -8.60 6.54
N ASP A 145 -2.78 -9.05 7.66
CA ASP A 145 -2.23 -8.18 8.71
C ASP A 145 -0.72 -8.31 8.68
N LEU A 146 -0.04 -7.23 8.34
CA LEU A 146 1.42 -7.21 8.18
C LEU A 146 2.17 -7.04 9.51
N ASP A 147 1.49 -6.99 10.67
CA ASP A 147 2.15 -7.01 11.98
C ASP A 147 3.09 -8.22 12.09
N GLY A 148 4.39 -7.96 12.24
CA GLY A 148 5.46 -8.96 12.26
C GLY A 148 6.10 -9.27 10.91
N LEU A 149 5.70 -8.62 9.81
CA LEU A 149 6.41 -8.68 8.53
C LEU A 149 7.82 -8.10 8.70
N ILE A 150 8.82 -8.78 8.16
CA ILE A 150 10.20 -8.30 8.14
C ILE A 150 10.45 -7.68 6.77
N VAL A 151 10.99 -6.47 6.76
CA VAL A 151 11.49 -5.80 5.56
C VAL A 151 12.98 -5.59 5.75
N ARG A 152 13.77 -5.95 4.75
CA ARG A 152 15.23 -5.78 4.82
C ARG A 152 15.81 -5.42 3.45
N ASP A 153 16.93 -4.74 3.51
CA ASP A 153 17.95 -4.71 2.46
C ASP A 153 18.71 -6.06 2.49
N ASP A 154 19.23 -6.55 1.36
CA ASP A 154 20.06 -7.77 1.28
C ASP A 154 21.45 -7.61 1.95
N GLY A 155 21.70 -6.43 2.54
CA GLY A 155 22.80 -6.12 3.44
C GLY A 155 22.50 -6.25 4.94
N VAL A 156 22.48 -5.09 5.62
CA VAL A 156 22.47 -5.00 7.10
C VAL A 156 21.16 -4.41 7.63
N ASP A 157 20.53 -3.56 6.82
CA ASP A 157 19.43 -2.72 7.25
C ASP A 157 18.11 -3.50 7.18
N SER A 158 17.34 -3.47 8.26
CA SER A 158 16.09 -4.20 8.38
C SER A 158 15.20 -3.63 9.47
N PHE A 159 13.89 -3.80 9.31
CA PHE A 159 12.91 -3.52 10.34
C PHE A 159 11.80 -4.56 10.37
N VAL A 160 11.03 -4.53 11.47
CA VAL A 160 9.85 -5.37 11.65
C VAL A 160 8.65 -4.47 11.78
N VAL A 161 7.66 -4.69 10.90
CA VAL A 161 6.37 -4.02 10.98
C VAL A 161 5.77 -4.30 12.35
N SER A 162 5.48 -3.23 13.08
CA SER A 162 5.03 -3.30 14.46
C SER A 162 3.65 -2.67 14.60
N GLY A 163 2.70 -3.45 15.11
CA GLY A 163 1.31 -3.08 15.22
C GLY A 163 0.52 -3.44 13.97
N THR A 164 -0.80 -3.52 14.13
CA THR A 164 -1.73 -3.92 13.07
C THR A 164 -1.59 -3.02 11.84
N LEU A 165 -1.30 -3.65 10.70
CA LEU A 165 -1.25 -3.04 9.39
C LEU A 165 -2.09 -3.89 8.44
N LEU A 166 -3.39 -3.57 8.36
CA LEU A 166 -4.32 -4.31 7.51
C LEU A 166 -4.17 -3.90 6.05
N VAL A 167 -3.93 -4.88 5.20
CA VAL A 167 -3.94 -4.73 3.74
C VAL A 167 -5.03 -5.65 3.19
N PRO A 168 -6.24 -5.12 2.90
CA PRO A 168 -7.31 -5.92 2.34
C PRO A 168 -6.93 -6.56 1.00
N ALA A 169 -7.65 -7.62 0.61
CA ALA A 169 -7.43 -8.27 -0.67
C ALA A 169 -7.49 -7.26 -1.84
N GLY A 170 -6.47 -7.25 -2.70
CA GLY A 170 -6.36 -6.35 -3.86
C GLY A 170 -6.05 -4.88 -3.50
N SER A 171 -5.78 -4.59 -2.23
CA SER A 171 -5.34 -3.27 -1.77
C SER A 171 -3.82 -3.19 -1.66
N ARG A 172 -3.30 -1.98 -1.43
CA ARG A 172 -1.89 -1.68 -1.29
C ARG A 172 -1.57 -1.08 0.07
N ALA A 173 -0.30 -1.14 0.45
CA ALA A 173 0.24 -0.38 1.56
C ALA A 173 1.52 0.33 1.14
N VAL A 174 1.60 1.62 1.47
CA VAL A 174 2.77 2.47 1.27
C VAL A 174 3.60 2.51 2.55
N PHE A 175 4.87 2.17 2.42
CA PHE A 175 5.89 2.27 3.46
C PHE A 175 6.75 3.49 3.16
N GLY A 176 6.86 4.44 4.09
CA GLY A 176 7.57 5.71 3.85
C GLY A 176 8.31 6.21 5.08
N VAL A 177 9.19 7.20 4.88
CA VAL A 177 10.05 7.74 5.93
C VAL A 177 9.32 8.68 6.91
N ASP A 178 8.38 9.49 6.41
CA ASP A 178 7.64 10.45 7.23
C ASP A 178 6.12 10.32 6.98
N ALA A 179 5.33 10.33 8.06
CA ALA A 179 3.88 10.27 8.00
C ALA A 179 3.21 11.61 7.66
N ASP A 180 3.91 12.74 7.85
CA ASP A 180 3.35 14.07 7.59
C ASP A 180 3.36 14.36 6.09
N PRO A 181 2.17 14.43 5.43
CA PRO A 181 2.10 14.71 3.99
C PRO A 181 2.68 16.08 3.62
N ALA A 182 2.77 17.01 4.57
CA ALA A 182 3.38 18.32 4.34
C ALA A 182 4.91 18.29 4.35
N ALA A 183 5.53 17.22 4.86
CA ALA A 183 6.97 17.04 4.92
C ALA A 183 7.49 16.03 3.89
N ASN A 184 6.70 15.00 3.58
CA ASN A 184 7.11 13.89 2.70
C ASN A 184 6.77 14.09 1.20
N GLY A 185 6.42 15.31 0.79
CA GLY A 185 6.05 15.61 -0.60
C GLY A 185 4.63 15.20 -0.99
N GLY A 186 3.75 14.93 -0.02
CA GLY A 186 2.32 14.68 -0.24
C GLY A 186 1.89 13.21 -0.26
N VAL A 187 2.73 12.30 0.24
CA VAL A 187 2.48 10.85 0.28
C VAL A 187 1.60 10.48 1.46
N SER A 188 0.58 9.65 1.21
CA SER A 188 -0.23 9.04 2.28
C SER A 188 0.41 7.72 2.72
N VAL A 189 1.27 7.77 3.73
CA VAL A 189 2.01 6.61 4.23
C VAL A 189 1.13 5.73 5.15
N ASN A 190 1.16 4.42 4.93
CA ASN A 190 0.47 3.42 5.77
C ASN A 190 1.37 2.92 6.92
N TYR A 191 2.68 2.83 6.69
CA TYR A 191 3.65 2.44 7.71
C TYR A 191 4.92 3.29 7.62
N VAL A 192 5.36 3.79 8.77
CA VAL A 192 6.57 4.64 8.85
C VAL A 192 7.77 3.79 9.26
N TYR A 193 8.84 3.83 8.49
CA TYR A 193 10.15 3.30 8.87
C TYR A 193 11.13 4.47 9.11
N VAL A 194 12.16 4.24 9.93
CA VAL A 194 13.14 5.29 10.27
C VAL A 194 14.30 5.29 9.29
N TYR A 195 14.42 6.35 8.49
CA TYR A 195 15.52 6.53 7.54
C TYR A 195 16.89 6.32 8.20
N SER A 196 17.76 5.53 7.56
CA SER A 196 19.13 5.17 7.96
C SER A 196 19.29 4.37 9.27
N ALA A 197 18.28 4.35 10.15
CA ALA A 197 18.29 3.54 11.37
C ALA A 197 17.64 2.17 11.16
N ASP A 198 16.59 2.15 10.34
CA ASP A 198 15.87 0.95 9.91
C ASP A 198 16.29 0.57 8.49
N MET A 199 16.10 1.50 7.55
CA MET A 199 16.36 1.32 6.11
C MET A 199 16.49 2.68 5.42
N SER A 200 17.15 2.72 4.27
CA SER A 200 17.14 3.83 3.30
C SER A 200 17.21 3.22 1.91
N LEU A 201 16.57 3.84 0.93
CA LEU A 201 16.57 3.36 -0.45
C LEU A 201 17.75 3.97 -1.21
N GLY A 202 18.61 3.11 -1.74
CA GLY A 202 19.72 3.53 -2.59
C GLY A 202 19.20 4.26 -3.83
N ASN A 203 19.71 5.47 -4.07
CA ASN A 203 19.36 6.29 -5.24
C ASN A 203 19.72 5.67 -6.60
N SER A 204 20.44 4.55 -6.66
CA SER A 204 20.94 3.97 -7.91
C SER A 204 20.78 2.46 -7.95
N ASP A 205 21.23 1.77 -6.91
CA ASP A 205 21.01 0.35 -6.72
C ASP A 205 20.64 0.11 -5.27
N ASP A 206 19.75 -0.86 -5.05
CA ASP A 206 19.39 -1.38 -3.73
C ASP A 206 18.52 -2.63 -3.85
N GLU A 207 18.28 -3.26 -2.71
CA GLU A 207 17.39 -4.39 -2.56
C GLU A 207 16.25 -4.11 -1.57
N ILE A 208 15.04 -4.56 -1.91
CA ILE A 208 13.92 -4.61 -0.97
C ILE A 208 13.47 -6.06 -0.87
N VAL A 209 13.56 -6.64 0.32
CA VAL A 209 13.14 -8.03 0.59
C VAL A 209 12.06 -8.05 1.65
N LEU A 210 10.92 -8.65 1.31
CA LEU A 210 9.83 -8.96 2.23
C LEU A 210 9.97 -10.40 2.70
N GLU A 211 10.07 -10.62 4.01
CA GLU A 211 10.21 -11.96 4.56
C GLU A 211 9.41 -12.20 5.84
N ASN A 212 9.20 -13.47 6.14
CA ASN A 212 8.61 -13.91 7.40
C ASN A 212 9.29 -15.20 7.88
N ALA A 213 8.75 -15.83 8.94
CA ALA A 213 9.29 -17.08 9.46
C ALA A 213 9.28 -18.25 8.45
N GLY A 214 8.48 -18.15 7.38
CA GLY A 214 8.41 -19.11 6.27
C GLY A 214 9.43 -18.87 5.16
N GLY A 215 10.10 -17.71 5.14
CA GLY A 215 11.10 -17.33 4.14
C GLY A 215 10.74 -16.03 3.41
N ILE A 216 11.37 -15.82 2.25
CA ILE A 216 11.10 -14.67 1.39
C ILE A 216 9.70 -14.79 0.81
N ILE A 217 8.91 -13.74 0.99
CA ILE A 217 7.59 -13.56 0.39
C ILE A 217 7.76 -13.01 -1.02
N ASP A 218 8.58 -11.96 -1.14
CA ASP A 218 8.87 -11.24 -2.37
C ASP A 218 10.17 -10.44 -2.20
N ALA A 219 10.86 -10.16 -3.31
CA ALA A 219 12.07 -9.35 -3.31
C ALA A 219 12.23 -8.65 -4.66
N ILE A 220 12.89 -7.49 -4.66
CA ILE A 220 13.44 -6.87 -5.86
C ILE A 220 14.88 -6.42 -5.60
N ALA A 221 15.68 -6.36 -6.65
CA ALA A 221 17.04 -5.82 -6.64
C ALA A 221 17.18 -4.89 -7.84
N TYR A 222 16.93 -3.60 -7.63
CA TYR A 222 16.97 -2.62 -8.71
C TYR A 222 18.39 -2.11 -8.94
N ASP A 223 18.61 -1.55 -10.13
CA ASP A 223 19.94 -1.11 -10.57
C ASP A 223 19.89 0.28 -11.23
N ASN A 224 21.08 0.81 -11.55
CA ASN A 224 21.29 2.20 -11.99
C ASN A 224 20.81 2.53 -13.43
N GLY A 225 19.69 1.96 -13.86
CA GLY A 225 19.18 2.15 -15.22
C GLY A 225 19.64 1.07 -16.19
N ALA A 226 20.32 0.02 -15.70
CA ALA A 226 20.84 -1.04 -16.57
C ALA A 226 19.74 -2.05 -16.95
N THR A 227 18.88 -2.39 -16.00
CA THR A 227 17.70 -3.25 -16.20
C THR A 227 16.44 -2.67 -15.56
N PHE A 228 16.55 -1.96 -14.44
CA PHE A 228 15.43 -1.24 -13.81
C PHE A 228 15.49 0.26 -14.15
N PRO A 229 14.37 1.01 -14.13
CA PRO A 229 14.42 2.46 -14.29
C PRO A 229 15.19 3.14 -13.15
N ASP A 230 15.95 4.20 -13.42
CA ASP A 230 16.66 4.98 -12.40
C ASP A 230 16.25 6.47 -12.48
N PRO A 231 14.98 6.80 -12.11
CA PRO A 231 14.46 8.16 -12.15
C PRO A 231 14.95 9.06 -11.00
N THR A 232 14.83 10.37 -11.21
CA THR A 232 14.86 11.39 -10.16
C THR A 232 13.55 12.17 -10.21
N GLY A 233 12.84 12.27 -9.09
CA GLY A 233 11.54 12.91 -9.00
C GLY A 233 10.38 12.09 -9.58
N ALA A 234 10.60 10.80 -9.79
CA ALA A 234 9.58 9.85 -10.20
C ALA A 234 9.86 8.50 -9.54
N SER A 235 8.82 7.72 -9.28
CA SER A 235 8.97 6.33 -8.84
C SER A 235 9.28 5.40 -10.01
N MET A 236 9.94 4.29 -9.72
CA MET A 236 9.82 3.08 -10.52
C MET A 236 8.45 2.45 -10.25
N SER A 237 7.69 2.16 -11.31
CA SER A 237 6.38 1.54 -11.24
C SER A 237 6.35 0.24 -12.03
N LEU A 238 5.92 -0.84 -11.39
CA LEU A 238 5.68 -2.13 -12.04
C LEU A 238 4.44 -2.03 -12.95
N ASP A 239 4.49 -2.59 -14.15
CA ASP A 239 3.34 -2.66 -15.05
C ASP A 239 2.15 -3.36 -14.36
N PRO A 240 0.93 -2.79 -14.37
CA PRO A 240 -0.23 -3.40 -13.70
C PRO A 240 -0.61 -4.80 -14.23
N GLY A 241 -0.14 -5.19 -15.40
CA GLY A 241 -0.29 -6.54 -15.95
C GLY A 241 0.65 -7.58 -15.32
N ALA A 242 1.76 -7.13 -14.71
CA ALA A 242 2.66 -7.94 -13.91
C ALA A 242 2.09 -8.03 -12.47
N THR A 243 1.50 -9.18 -12.14
CA THR A 243 0.71 -9.35 -10.90
C THR A 243 1.31 -10.37 -9.92
N ASP A 244 2.54 -10.81 -10.15
CA ASP A 244 3.22 -11.80 -9.33
C ASP A 244 4.66 -11.40 -8.97
N ALA A 245 5.15 -12.01 -7.90
CA ALA A 245 6.49 -11.84 -7.32
C ALA A 245 7.63 -12.47 -8.16
N ILE A 246 7.35 -12.84 -9.42
CA ILE A 246 8.39 -13.29 -10.38
C ILE A 246 8.53 -12.24 -11.47
N SER A 247 7.41 -11.64 -11.87
CA SER A 247 7.38 -10.60 -12.89
C SER A 247 8.01 -9.30 -12.40
N ASN A 248 7.94 -9.01 -11.09
CA ASN A 248 8.60 -7.84 -10.50
C ASN A 248 10.14 -7.98 -10.41
N ASP A 249 10.70 -9.18 -10.62
CA ASP A 249 12.15 -9.39 -10.78
C ASP A 249 12.66 -8.97 -12.18
N ASP A 250 11.76 -8.81 -13.16
CA ASP A 250 12.11 -8.42 -14.53
C ASP A 250 12.00 -6.90 -14.68
N GLY A 251 13.13 -6.20 -14.56
CA GLY A 251 13.20 -4.75 -14.76
C GLY A 251 12.59 -4.23 -16.07
N SER A 252 12.43 -5.07 -17.10
CA SER A 252 11.73 -4.68 -18.33
C SER A 252 10.21 -4.52 -18.18
N LEU A 253 9.63 -5.01 -17.08
CA LEU A 253 8.24 -4.81 -16.69
C LEU A 253 8.06 -3.58 -15.78
N TRP A 254 9.14 -2.87 -15.46
CA TRP A 254 9.12 -1.62 -14.71
C TRP A 254 9.28 -0.42 -15.64
N CYS A 255 8.66 0.70 -15.29
CA CYS A 255 8.79 1.96 -15.99
C CYS A 255 8.82 3.14 -15.01
N GLU A 256 9.29 4.29 -15.49
CA GLU A 256 9.18 5.55 -14.76
C GLU A 256 7.71 5.98 -14.68
N ALA A 257 7.25 6.34 -13.48
CA ALA A 257 5.90 6.84 -13.27
C ALA A 257 5.61 8.12 -14.06
N THR A 258 4.35 8.32 -14.47
CA THR A 258 3.97 9.48 -15.28
C THR A 258 2.93 10.38 -14.63
N THR A 259 2.22 9.88 -13.61
CA THR A 259 1.19 10.62 -12.91
C THR A 259 1.79 11.51 -11.82
N PRO A 260 1.57 12.84 -11.84
CA PRO A 260 2.01 13.70 -10.75
C PRO A 260 1.19 13.45 -9.48
N PHE A 261 1.85 13.44 -8.33
CA PHE A 261 1.21 13.45 -7.02
C PHE A 261 1.79 14.57 -6.15
N GLY A 262 1.10 14.87 -5.04
CA GLY A 262 1.60 15.75 -3.99
C GLY A 262 2.20 17.07 -4.49
N ASP A 263 3.47 17.30 -4.15
CA ASP A 263 4.21 18.54 -4.45
C ASP A 263 4.87 18.57 -5.83
N GLY A 264 4.74 17.49 -6.63
CA GLY A 264 5.12 17.50 -8.04
C GLY A 264 5.96 16.32 -8.53
N ASP A 265 6.43 15.46 -7.65
CA ASP A 265 7.04 14.17 -8.04
C ASP A 265 6.00 13.28 -8.74
N LEU A 266 6.48 12.30 -9.52
CA LEU A 266 5.63 11.39 -10.29
C LEU A 266 5.53 10.03 -9.60
N GLY A 267 4.33 9.46 -9.55
CA GLY A 267 4.03 8.23 -8.84
C GLY A 267 2.54 8.07 -8.54
N THR A 268 2.17 6.89 -8.09
CA THR A 268 0.79 6.52 -7.76
C THR A 268 0.64 5.96 -6.34
N PRO A 269 1.21 6.60 -5.29
CA PRO A 269 1.20 6.03 -3.94
C PRO A 269 -0.23 5.74 -3.46
N GLY A 270 -0.51 4.48 -3.14
CA GLY A 270 -1.81 3.98 -2.70
C GLY A 270 -2.83 3.75 -3.83
N ALA A 271 -2.46 4.01 -5.08
CA ALA A 271 -3.29 3.87 -6.28
C ALA A 271 -2.70 2.81 -7.23
N ALA A 272 -3.36 2.58 -8.37
CA ALA A 272 -2.84 1.62 -9.34
C ALA A 272 -1.79 2.31 -10.21
N ASN A 273 -0.66 1.65 -10.43
CA ASN A 273 0.39 2.10 -11.33
C ASN A 273 -0.15 2.42 -12.73
N ASP A 274 0.51 3.38 -13.38
CA ASP A 274 0.30 3.63 -14.80
C ASP A 274 0.79 2.43 -15.62
N PRO A 275 0.08 2.01 -16.68
CA PRO A 275 0.59 0.99 -17.59
C PRO A 275 1.90 1.41 -18.26
N CYS A 276 2.86 0.50 -18.34
CA CYS A 276 4.12 0.78 -18.99
C CYS A 276 3.95 0.85 -20.51
N PHE A 277 4.27 1.99 -21.10
CA PHE A 277 4.12 2.20 -22.53
C PHE A 277 5.03 1.25 -23.34
N GLY A 278 4.44 0.37 -24.14
CA GLY A 278 5.17 -0.49 -25.08
C GLY A 278 5.47 -1.89 -24.58
N ILE A 279 5.04 -2.25 -23.37
CA ILE A 279 4.97 -3.66 -22.96
C ILE A 279 3.73 -4.26 -23.63
N PRO A 280 3.87 -5.31 -24.47
CA PRO A 280 2.72 -5.96 -25.05
C PRO A 280 1.87 -6.54 -23.92
N THR A 281 0.65 -6.04 -23.74
CA THR A 281 -0.29 -6.48 -22.69
C THR A 281 -0.84 -7.90 -22.91
N GLY A 282 -0.14 -8.73 -23.70
CA GLY A 282 -0.58 -10.08 -24.07
C GLY A 282 -1.83 -10.12 -24.95
N ASP A 283 -2.48 -8.99 -25.23
CA ASP A 283 -3.61 -8.93 -26.16
C ASP A 283 -3.09 -8.98 -27.61
N THR A 284 -2.77 -10.19 -28.07
CA THR A 284 -2.66 -10.47 -29.51
C THR A 284 -4.05 -10.57 -30.14
N GLY A 285 -4.97 -9.69 -29.76
CA GLY A 285 -6.14 -9.35 -30.55
C GLY A 285 -5.66 -8.90 -31.92
N THR A 286 -5.49 -9.87 -32.82
CA THR A 286 -5.34 -9.62 -34.24
C THR A 286 -6.55 -8.80 -34.63
N SER A 287 -6.37 -7.49 -34.76
CA SER A 287 -7.32 -6.64 -35.45
C SER A 287 -7.27 -7.09 -36.91
N VAL A 288 -8.02 -8.15 -37.21
CA VAL A 288 -8.45 -8.40 -38.57
C VAL A 288 -9.27 -7.16 -38.90
N PRO A 289 -8.86 -6.32 -39.86
CA PRO A 289 -9.68 -5.20 -40.25
C PRO A 289 -10.91 -5.80 -40.94
N THR A 290 -11.98 -6.05 -40.17
CA THR A 290 -13.32 -6.14 -40.75
C THR A 290 -13.59 -4.75 -41.26
N GLY A 291 -13.37 -4.55 -42.55
CA GLY A 291 -13.51 -3.29 -43.27
C GLY A 291 -14.95 -2.80 -43.27
N ASP A 292 -15.44 -2.39 -42.10
CA ASP A 292 -16.71 -1.69 -41.95
C ASP A 292 -16.43 -0.33 -41.31
N THR A 293 -16.57 0.71 -42.13
CA THR A 293 -16.66 2.10 -41.67
C THR A 293 -17.98 2.29 -40.94
N GLY A 294 -18.03 1.86 -39.68
CA GLY A 294 -19.15 2.03 -38.77
C GLY A 294 -18.63 2.41 -37.39
N THR A 295 -19.20 3.47 -36.83
CA THR A 295 -18.93 4.05 -35.50
C THR A 295 -18.71 3.00 -34.41
N SER A 296 -17.57 3.13 -33.70
CA SER A 296 -17.17 2.29 -32.57
C SER A 296 -18.19 2.34 -31.43
N VAL A 297 -18.78 1.20 -31.10
CA VAL A 297 -19.45 0.94 -29.82
C VAL A 297 -18.55 -0.03 -29.06
N PRO A 298 -18.19 0.24 -27.78
CA PRO A 298 -17.41 -0.71 -27.01
C PRO A 298 -18.31 -1.88 -26.60
N THR A 299 -18.14 -3.04 -27.23
CA THR A 299 -18.66 -4.30 -26.71
C THR A 299 -17.65 -4.84 -25.70
N GLY A 300 -17.94 -4.65 -24.42
CA GLY A 300 -17.32 -5.46 -23.37
C GLY A 300 -17.79 -6.90 -23.54
N ASP A 301 -16.85 -7.82 -23.74
CA ASP A 301 -17.15 -9.24 -23.89
C ASP A 301 -16.64 -9.99 -22.66
N THR A 302 -17.59 -10.47 -21.85
CA THR A 302 -17.37 -11.46 -20.81
C THR A 302 -17.07 -12.80 -21.48
N GLY A 303 -15.79 -13.15 -21.57
CA GLY A 303 -15.33 -14.41 -22.14
C GLY A 303 -15.93 -15.62 -21.43
N THR A 304 -16.84 -16.31 -22.11
CA THR A 304 -17.13 -17.72 -21.85
C THR A 304 -16.38 -18.53 -22.90
N SER A 305 -15.45 -19.38 -22.43
CA SER A 305 -14.59 -20.21 -23.29
C SER A 305 -15.43 -21.19 -24.13
N VAL A 306 -15.31 -21.11 -25.45
CA VAL A 306 -15.74 -22.17 -26.36
C VAL A 306 -14.54 -23.09 -26.63
N PRO A 307 -14.64 -24.41 -26.41
CA PRO A 307 -13.56 -25.33 -26.76
C PRO A 307 -13.52 -25.53 -28.27
N THR A 308 -12.47 -25.04 -28.93
CA THR A 308 -12.15 -25.41 -30.31
C THR A 308 -11.60 -26.83 -30.32
N GLY A 309 -12.44 -27.75 -30.81
CA GLY A 309 -12.06 -29.14 -31.01
C GLY A 309 -11.01 -29.26 -32.11
N ASP A 310 -9.78 -29.60 -31.72
CA ASP A 310 -8.72 -29.93 -32.65
C ASP A 310 -8.60 -31.46 -32.74
N THR A 311 -9.06 -32.02 -33.85
CA THR A 311 -8.90 -33.44 -34.17
C THR A 311 -7.51 -33.69 -34.76
N GLY A 312 -6.61 -34.20 -33.93
CA GLY A 312 -5.61 -35.23 -34.26
C GLY A 312 -4.79 -35.09 -35.55
N LEU A 313 -3.54 -34.66 -35.38
CA LEU A 313 -2.44 -35.02 -36.28
C LEU A 313 -2.28 -36.55 -36.30
N VAL A 314 -2.50 -37.19 -37.46
CA VAL A 314 -2.06 -38.58 -37.70
C VAL A 314 -0.82 -38.54 -38.58
N LEU A 315 0.29 -38.96 -37.99
CA LEU A 315 1.59 -39.19 -38.61
C LEU A 315 1.47 -40.31 -39.65
N GLN A 316 1.73 -40.04 -40.93
CA GLN A 316 1.92 -41.09 -41.94
C GLN A 316 3.25 -40.90 -42.67
N ALA A 317 4.20 -41.76 -42.30
CA ALA A 317 5.48 -41.91 -42.96
C ALA A 317 5.29 -42.44 -44.39
N ILE A 318 5.83 -41.72 -45.38
CA ILE A 318 5.85 -42.12 -46.78
C ILE A 318 6.93 -43.20 -46.97
N VAL A 319 6.48 -44.43 -47.25
CA VAL A 319 7.32 -45.53 -47.72
C VAL A 319 7.45 -45.43 -49.24
N GLY A 320 8.68 -45.46 -49.73
CA GLY A 320 9.00 -45.37 -51.16
C GLY A 320 8.46 -46.54 -51.99
N SER A 321 8.05 -46.23 -53.21
CA SER A 321 7.79 -47.21 -54.27
C SER A 321 8.41 -46.72 -55.57
N LEU A 322 9.48 -47.40 -55.98
CA LEU A 322 10.12 -47.26 -57.28
C LEU A 322 9.23 -47.94 -58.34
N HIS A 323 9.05 -47.23 -59.45
CA HIS A 323 8.30 -47.66 -60.63
C HIS A 323 9.08 -48.72 -61.44
N PRO A 324 8.44 -49.76 -62.02
CA PRO A 324 9.12 -50.68 -62.92
C PRO A 324 8.95 -50.25 -64.39
N THR A 325 10.06 -50.11 -65.11
CA THR A 325 10.07 -50.14 -66.59
C THR A 325 11.07 -51.19 -67.06
N ARG A 326 10.52 -52.17 -67.79
CA ARG A 326 11.09 -53.15 -68.72
C ARG A 326 12.59 -53.42 -68.74
#